data_AF-A0A661EKE3-F1
#
_entry.id   AF-A0A661EKE3-F1
#
_cell.length_a   1.000
_cell.length_b   1.000
_cell.length_c   1.000
_cell.angle_alpha   90.00
_cell.angle_beta   90.00
_cell.angle_gamma   90.00
#
_symmetry.space_group_name_H-M   'P 1'
#
loop_
_entity.id
_entity.type
_entity.pdbx_description
1 polymer ?
#
loop_
_entity_poly.entity_id
_entity_poly.type
_entity_poly.pdbx_seq_one_letter_code
_entity_poly.pdbx_strand_id
1 'polypeptide(L)'
;MAHTNLYLICYDIKCKKRLRKVHQYLCAITLPIQYSVYMADTTNRQILEYQTDINKIIDPKQDDIKIYRFDKKTKISIYGKDTPLDYLLPKNFTKIRRNK
;
A
#
# COMPACT_ATOMS: atom_id res chain seq x y z
N MET A 1 15.39 17.89 7.50
CA MET A 1 14.11 17.15 7.40
C MET A 1 14.37 15.84 6.66
N ALA A 2 13.82 14.72 7.14
CA ALA A 2 14.00 13.44 6.44
C ALA A 2 13.17 13.44 5.15
N HIS A 3 13.79 13.09 4.02
CA HIS A 3 13.08 12.96 2.76
C HIS A 3 12.21 11.71 2.77
N THR A 4 10.93 11.86 2.46
CA THR A 4 10.02 10.75 2.26
C THR A 4 9.99 10.32 0.80
N ASN A 5 9.67 9.06 0.55
CA ASN A 5 9.45 8.48 -0.76
C ASN A 5 8.05 7.87 -0.82
N LEU A 6 7.56 7.66 -2.04
CA LEU A 6 6.30 6.97 -2.27
C LEU A 6 6.55 5.47 -2.38
N TYR A 7 5.76 4.66 -1.69
CA TYR A 7 5.87 3.20 -1.70
C TYR A 7 4.53 2.53 -2.00
N LEU A 8 4.55 1.58 -2.93
CA LEU A 8 3.44 0.64 -3.15
C LEU A 8 3.71 -0.63 -2.36
N ILE A 9 2.78 -1.01 -1.50
CA ILE A 9 2.84 -2.23 -0.70
C ILE A 9 1.75 -3.16 -1.20
N CYS A 10 2.17 -4.31 -1.73
CA CYS A 10 1.28 -5.36 -2.21
C CYS A 10 1.47 -6.61 -1.35
N TYR A 11 0.39 -7.33 -1.10
CA TYR A 11 0.48 -8.64 -0.45
C TYR A 11 -0.28 -9.73 -1.21
N ASP A 12 0.18 -10.96 -1.03
CA ASP A 12 -0.55 -12.19 -1.30
C ASP A 12 -0.45 -13.07 -0.04
N ILE A 13 -1.53 -13.13 0.74
CA ILE A 13 -1.57 -13.80 2.05
C ILE A 13 -2.67 -14.85 2.04
N LYS A 14 -2.30 -16.11 2.24
CA LYS A 14 -3.23 -17.26 2.14
C LYS A 14 -4.11 -17.41 3.38
N CYS A 15 -3.57 -17.10 4.57
CA CYS A 15 -4.29 -17.28 5.82
C CYS A 15 -5.14 -16.05 6.17
N LYS A 16 -6.47 -16.22 6.24
CA LYS A 16 -7.43 -15.14 6.60
C LYS A 16 -7.08 -14.41 7.92
N LYS A 17 -6.55 -15.14 8.92
CA LYS A 17 -6.16 -14.55 10.22
C LYS A 17 -4.96 -13.61 10.10
N ARG A 18 -3.93 -13.99 9.34
CA ARG A 18 -2.75 -13.14 9.08
C ARG A 18 -3.11 -11.98 8.16
N LEU A 19 -3.93 -12.24 7.13
CA LEU A 19 -4.44 -11.21 6.22
C LEU A 19 -5.16 -10.10 7.01
N ARG A 20 -6.10 -10.46 7.89
CA ARG A 20 -6.82 -9.47 8.70
C ARG A 20 -5.88 -8.61 9.54
N LYS A 21 -4.85 -9.21 10.15
CA LYS A 21 -3.85 -8.48 10.95
C LYS A 21 -3.02 -7.52 10.10
N VAL A 22 -2.50 -7.99 8.95
CA VAL A 22 -1.73 -7.13 8.03
C VAL A 22 -2.59 -6.00 7.48
N HIS A 23 -3.83 -6.30 7.08
CA HIS A 23 -4.80 -5.29 6.63
C HIS A 23 -5.05 -4.21 7.69
N GLN A 24 -5.35 -4.62 8.93
CA GLN A 24 -5.57 -3.69 10.04
C GLN A 24 -4.34 -2.84 10.33
N TYR A 25 -3.15 -3.45 10.32
CA TYR A 25 -1.89 -2.74 10.49
C TYR A 25 -1.69 -1.69 9.39
N LEU A 26 -1.76 -2.08 8.11
CA LEU A 26 -1.53 -1.18 6.98
C LEU A 26 -2.58 -0.06 6.90
N CYS A 27 -3.86 -0.34 7.16
CA CYS A 27 -4.90 0.70 7.17
C CYS A 27 -4.67 1.78 8.22
N ALA A 28 -3.97 1.48 9.32
CA ALA A 28 -3.68 2.47 10.36
C ALA A 28 -2.57 3.46 9.98
N ILE A 29 -1.69 3.07 9.06
CA ILE A 29 -0.44 3.81 8.76
C ILE A 29 -0.23 4.14 7.27
N THR A 30 -1.09 3.64 6.38
CA THR A 30 -0.99 3.81 4.93
C THR A 30 -2.35 4.07 4.29
N LEU A 31 -2.35 4.45 3.01
CA LEU A 31 -3.57 4.65 2.23
C LEU A 31 -3.93 3.37 1.46
N PRO A 32 -5.07 2.72 1.73
CA PRO A 32 -5.54 1.61 0.89
C PRO A 32 -5.88 2.11 -0.52
N ILE A 33 -5.45 1.40 -1.55
CA ILE A 33 -5.77 1.73 -2.95
C ILE A 33 -6.67 0.65 -3.57
N GLN A 34 -6.38 -0.61 -3.25
CA GLN A 34 -7.19 -1.78 -3.62
C GLN A 34 -7.13 -2.80 -2.48
N TYR A 35 -7.89 -3.90 -2.61
CA TYR A 35 -8.01 -4.92 -1.55
C TYR A 35 -6.65 -5.43 -1.02
N SER A 36 -5.66 -5.60 -1.90
CA SER A 36 -4.33 -6.11 -1.55
C SER A 36 -3.21 -5.12 -1.86
N VAL A 37 -3.53 -3.84 -2.04
CA VAL A 37 -2.57 -2.82 -2.51
C VAL A 37 -2.74 -1.53 -1.71
N TYR A 38 -1.64 -1.06 -1.14
CA TYR A 38 -1.57 0.12 -0.28
C TYR A 38 -0.49 1.06 -0.75
N MET A 39 -0.62 2.32 -0.38
CA MET A 39 0.31 3.38 -0.72
C MET A 39 0.79 4.10 0.55
N ALA A 40 2.10 4.28 0.69
CA ALA A 40 2.70 4.99 1.80
C ALA A 40 3.60 6.14 1.29
N ASP A 41 3.41 7.35 1.78
CA ASP A 41 4.39 8.43 1.64
C ASP A 41 5.16 8.53 2.96
N THR A 42 6.35 7.90 3.00
CA THR A 42 7.07 7.66 4.26
C THR A 42 8.58 7.67 4.07
N THR A 43 9.36 7.68 5.15
CA THR A 43 10.82 7.64 5.07
C THR A 43 11.35 6.22 4.82
N ASN A 44 12.59 6.10 4.31
CA ASN A 44 13.29 4.80 4.21
C ASN A 44 13.40 4.09 5.57
N ARG A 45 13.43 4.84 6.68
CA ARG A 45 13.49 4.24 8.02
C ARG A 45 12.14 3.61 8.38
N GLN A 46 11.06 4.37 8.22
CA GLN A 46 9.71 3.90 8.55
C GLN A 46 9.28 2.72 7.68
N ILE A 47 9.67 2.66 6.41
CA ILE A 47 9.33 1.49 5.58
C ILE A 47 10.01 0.20 6.08
N LEU A 48 11.22 0.29 6.66
CA LEU A 48 11.89 -0.84 7.29
C LEU A 48 11.21 -1.24 8.60
N GLU A 49 10.68 -0.27 9.36
CA GLU A 49 9.85 -0.53 10.54
C GLU A 49 8.56 -1.27 10.13
N TYR A 50 7.90 -0.82 9.04
CA TYR A 50 6.72 -1.50 8.50
C TYR A 50 7.02 -2.93 8.09
N GLN A 51 8.11 -3.14 7.34
CA GLN A 51 8.54 -4.47 6.94
C GLN A 51 8.82 -5.36 8.16
N THR A 52 9.47 -4.83 9.19
CA THR A 52 9.76 -5.54 10.44
C THR A 52 8.48 -5.96 11.15
N ASP A 53 7.50 -5.08 11.28
CA ASP A 53 6.24 -5.37 11.97
C ASP A 53 5.37 -6.35 11.18
N ILE A 54 5.31 -6.20 9.87
CA ILE A 54 4.63 -7.12 8.97
C ILE A 54 5.24 -8.53 9.06
N ASN A 55 6.58 -8.64 9.11
CA ASN A 55 7.29 -9.92 9.26
C ASN A 55 6.96 -10.65 10.58
N LYS A 56 6.52 -9.94 11.62
CA LYS A 56 6.03 -10.57 12.86
C LYS A 56 4.64 -11.20 12.71
N ILE A 57 3.91 -10.85 11.65
CA ILE A 57 2.52 -11.26 11.41
C ILE A 57 2.44 -12.38 10.38
N ILE A 58 3.23 -12.31 9.31
CA ILE A 58 3.15 -13.22 8.15
C ILE A 58 3.88 -14.55 8.38
N ASP A 59 3.56 -15.54 7.54
CA ASP A 59 4.40 -16.73 7.36
C ASP A 59 5.20 -16.56 6.04
N PRO A 60 6.51 -16.30 6.09
CA PRO A 60 7.31 -16.02 4.90
C PRO A 60 7.43 -17.22 3.94
N LYS A 61 7.01 -18.43 4.33
CA LYS A 61 6.97 -19.60 3.44
C LYS A 61 5.68 -19.69 2.64
N GLN A 62 4.64 -18.96 3.04
CA GLN A 62 3.29 -19.07 2.47
C GLN A 62 2.73 -17.75 1.97
N ASP A 63 3.25 -16.64 2.47
CA ASP A 63 2.77 -15.29 2.22
C ASP A 63 3.87 -14.48 1.53
N ASP A 64 3.48 -13.70 0.52
CA ASP A 64 4.37 -12.80 -0.21
C ASP A 64 3.99 -11.36 0.06
N ILE A 65 4.99 -10.52 0.37
CA ILE A 65 4.82 -9.08 0.49
C ILE A 65 5.86 -8.39 -0.36
N LYS A 66 5.40 -7.47 -1.21
CA LYS A 66 6.22 -6.73 -2.16
C LYS A 66 6.09 -5.25 -1.87
N ILE A 67 7.23 -4.59 -1.68
CA ILE A 67 7.32 -3.16 -1.43
C ILE A 67 8.14 -2.54 -2.55
N TYR A 68 7.51 -1.65 -3.32
CA TYR A 68 8.15 -0.95 -4.43
C TYR A 68 8.26 0.53 -4.11
N ARG A 69 9.46 1.11 -4.32
CA ARG A 69 9.70 2.55 -4.14
C ARG A 69 9.54 3.28 -5.48
N PHE A 70 8.91 4.46 -5.42
CA PHE A 70 8.74 5.36 -6.56
C PHE A 70 9.17 6.78 -6.19
N ASP A 71 9.57 7.55 -7.21
CA ASP A 71 9.71 9.00 -7.07
C ASP A 71 8.31 9.60 -6.82
N LYS A 72 8.22 10.61 -5.96
CA LYS A 72 6.97 11.34 -5.69
C LYS A 72 6.37 12.01 -6.93
N LYS A 73 7.19 12.28 -7.94
CA LYS A 73 6.74 12.83 -9.24
C LYS A 73 6.12 11.78 -10.15
N THR A 74 6.19 10.50 -9.79
CA THR A 74 5.59 9.40 -10.55
C THR A 74 4.08 9.62 -10.65
N LYS A 75 3.58 9.69 -11.88
CA LYS A 75 2.14 9.77 -12.15
C LYS A 75 1.54 8.38 -12.03
N ILE A 76 0.51 8.24 -11.21
CA ILE A 76 -0.13 6.95 -10.94
C ILE A 76 -1.55 7.00 -11.49
N SER A 77 -1.86 6.07 -12.38
CA SER A 77 -3.21 5.94 -12.96
C SER A 77 -3.91 4.73 -12.35
N ILE A 78 -5.06 4.96 -11.70
CA ILE A 78 -5.87 3.90 -11.10
C ILE A 78 -7.10 3.68 -11.99
N TYR A 79 -7.30 2.45 -12.43
CA TYR A 79 -8.44 2.05 -13.25
C TYR A 79 -9.46 1.28 -12.41
N GLY A 80 -10.75 1.48 -12.70
CA GLY A 80 -11.83 0.68 -12.10
C GLY A 80 -12.95 1.55 -11.56
N LYS A 81 -13.78 0.95 -10.68
CA LYS A 81 -14.89 1.63 -10.04
C LYS A 81 -14.39 2.66 -9.03
N ASP A 82 -15.13 3.77 -8.91
CA ASP A 82 -14.88 4.76 -7.88
C ASP A 82 -15.21 4.17 -6.51
N THR A 83 -14.40 4.53 -5.52
CA THR A 83 -14.54 4.21 -4.11
C THR A 83 -14.41 5.51 -3.31
N PRO A 84 -15.03 5.63 -2.12
CA PRO A 84 -14.91 6.83 -1.30
C PRO A 84 -13.46 7.21 -0.97
N LEU A 85 -12.56 6.24 -0.99
CA LEU A 85 -11.14 6.43 -0.72
C LEU A 85 -10.39 7.13 -1.86
N ASP A 86 -10.92 7.08 -3.08
CA ASP A 86 -10.33 7.74 -4.24
C ASP A 86 -10.27 9.27 -4.07
N TYR A 87 -11.13 9.85 -3.23
CA TYR A 87 -11.12 11.29 -2.93
C TYR A 87 -9.99 11.72 -2.00
N LEU A 88 -9.34 10.76 -1.31
CA LEU A 88 -8.19 11.01 -0.45
C LEU A 88 -6.85 10.81 -1.17
N LEU A 89 -6.89 10.52 -2.48
CA LEU A 89 -5.69 10.29 -3.26
C LEU A 89 -4.86 11.58 -3.44
N PRO A 90 -3.52 11.49 -3.33
CA PRO A 90 -2.64 12.62 -3.60
C PRO A 90 -2.75 13.13 -5.06
N LYS A 91 -2.33 14.38 -5.32
CA LYS A 91 -2.45 15.02 -6.64
C LYS A 91 -1.76 14.29 -7.80
N ASN A 92 -0.73 13.48 -7.52
CA ASN A 92 -0.03 12.70 -8.55
C ASN A 92 -0.78 11.41 -8.95
N PHE A 93 -1.95 11.17 -8.36
CA PHE A 93 -2.84 10.07 -8.69
C PHE A 93 -3.97 10.55 -9.58
N THR A 94 -4.29 9.77 -10.59
CA THR A 94 -5.38 10.04 -11.52
C THR A 94 -6.27 8.81 -11.58
N LYS A 95 -7.52 8.96 -11.16
CA LYS A 95 -8.54 7.93 -11.34
C LYS A 95 -9.04 7.99 -12.78
N ILE A 96 -8.91 6.87 -13.49
CA ILE A 96 -9.40 6.73 -14.85
C ILE A 96 -10.70 5.94 -14.80
N ARG A 97 -11.80 6.63 -15.08
CA ARG A 97 -13.11 6.02 -15.24
C ARG A 97 -13.13 5.24 -16.55
N ARG A 98 -13.52 3.97 -16.51
CA ARG A 98 -13.84 3.23 -17.74
C ARG A 98 -15.13 3.84 -18.29
N ASN A 99 -15.06 4.48 -19.46
CA ASN A 99 -16.26 4.74 -20.25
C ASN A 99 -16.89 3.39 -20.57
N LYS A 100 -18.16 3.24 -20.18
CA LYS A 100 -18.96 2.06 -20.45
C LYS A 100 -19.58 2.21 -21.84
#